data_AF-A0A3C1GRU9-F1
#
_entry.id   AF-A0A3C1GRU9-F1
#
_cell.length_a   1.000
_cell.length_b   1.000
_cell.length_c   1.000
_cell.angle_alpha   90.00
_cell.angle_beta   90.00
_cell.angle_gamma   90.00
#
_symmetry.space_group_name_H-M   'P 1'
#
loop_
_entity.id
_entity.type
_entity.pdbx_description
1 polymer ?
#
loop_
_entity_poly.entity_id
_entity_poly.type
_entity_poly.pdbx_seq_one_letter_code
_entity_poly.pdbx_strand_id
1 'polypeptide(L)' 'MTDNLTIYKQIYPSQCAKLAQLGYRSVINIRPDDEQVSQPTSLDLASASEQANLAYEYLPFDDERLSTLTVEQFARFYH' A
#
# COMPACT_ATOMS: atom_id res chain seq x y z
N MET A 1 -7.01 -2.54 -15.81
CA MET A 1 -5.77 -2.60 -15.02
C MET A 1 -4.72 -3.25 -15.89
N THR A 2 -3.49 -2.77 -15.83
CA THR A 2 -2.36 -3.41 -16.48
C THR A 2 -2.00 -4.70 -15.73
N ASP A 3 -1.28 -5.60 -16.37
CA ASP A 3 -0.91 -6.90 -15.78
C ASP A 3 0.00 -6.79 -14.54
N ASN A 4 0.56 -5.59 -14.29
CA ASN A 4 1.52 -5.32 -13.21
C ASN A 4 0.90 -4.59 -12.01
N LEU A 5 -0.41 -4.30 -12.02
CA LEU A 5 -1.07 -3.57 -10.94
C LEU A 5 -2.36 -4.26 -10.50
N THR A 6 -2.42 -4.54 -9.20
CA THR A 6 -3.62 -5.05 -8.53
C THR A 6 -4.09 -4.00 -7.53
N ILE A 7 -5.34 -3.57 -7.63
CA ILE A 7 -6.01 -2.84 -6.56
C ILE A 7 -6.78 -3.84 -5.71
N TYR A 8 -6.65 -3.70 -4.40
CA TYR A 8 -7.26 -4.62 -3.45
C TYR A 8 -7.83 -3.87 -2.24
N LYS A 9 -8.70 -4.55 -1.49
CA LYS A 9 -9.21 -4.06 -0.20
C LYS A 9 -8.10 -4.04 0.87
N GLN A 10 -8.42 -3.53 2.05
CA GLN A 10 -7.53 -3.59 3.22
C GLN A 10 -6.89 -4.97 3.39
N ILE A 11 -5.56 -4.99 3.47
CA ILE A 11 -4.75 -6.15 3.85
C ILE A 11 -4.30 -6.03 5.31
N TYR A 12 -3.86 -7.14 5.89
CA TYR A 12 -3.30 -7.20 7.24
C TYR A 12 -1.83 -7.62 7.21
N PRO A 13 -1.03 -7.27 8.24
CA PRO A 13 0.38 -7.64 8.35
C PRO A 13 0.67 -9.12 8.04
N SER A 14 -0.20 -10.03 8.53
CA SER A 14 -0.08 -11.48 8.30
C SER A 14 -0.16 -11.92 6.84
N GLN A 15 -0.66 -11.06 5.94
CA GLN A 15 -0.83 -11.37 4.53
C GLN A 15 0.39 -10.98 3.68
N CYS A 16 1.32 -10.16 4.20
CA CYS A 16 2.47 -9.66 3.45
C CYS A 16 3.36 -10.80 2.90
N ALA A 17 3.65 -11.81 3.73
CA ALA A 17 4.41 -12.98 3.29
C ALA A 17 3.71 -13.74 2.14
N LYS A 18 2.38 -13.80 2.14
CA LYS A 18 1.63 -14.45 1.06
C LYS A 18 1.66 -13.64 -0.23
N LEU A 19 1.61 -12.31 -0.14
CA LEU A 19 1.74 -11.42 -1.30
C LEU A 19 3.10 -11.59 -1.97
N ALA A 20 4.20 -11.64 -1.20
CA ALA A 20 5.53 -11.91 -1.74
C ALA A 20 5.59 -13.28 -2.47
N GLN A 21 5.00 -14.33 -1.89
CA GLN A 21 4.93 -15.66 -2.54
C GLN A 21 4.13 -15.66 -3.85
N LEU A 22 3.14 -14.77 -3.97
CA LEU A 22 2.35 -14.60 -5.20
C LEU A 22 3.09 -13.78 -6.27
N GLY A 23 4.30 -13.29 -5.97
CA GLY A 23 5.15 -12.55 -6.90
C GLY A 23 4.97 -11.03 -6.86
N TYR A 24 4.16 -10.50 -5.93
CA TYR A 24 4.13 -9.06 -5.68
C TYR A 24 5.47 -8.59 -5.14
N ARG A 25 5.86 -7.37 -5.52
CA ARG A 25 7.16 -6.75 -5.14
C ARG A 25 7.01 -5.53 -4.26
N SER A 26 5.86 -4.87 -4.31
CA SER A 26 5.59 -3.66 -3.58
C SER A 26 4.15 -3.59 -3.10
N VAL A 27 3.93 -2.79 -2.07
CA VAL A 27 2.63 -2.39 -1.53
C VAL A 27 2.60 -0.88 -1.50
N ILE A 28 1.60 -0.28 -2.17
CA ILE A 28 1.32 1.16 -2.07
C ILE A 28 0.07 1.31 -1.21
N ASN A 29 0.23 1.82 0.01
CA ASN A 29 -0.88 2.07 0.91
C ASN A 29 -1.41 3.49 0.70
N ILE A 30 -2.61 3.58 0.13
CA ILE A 30 -3.32 4.85 -0.09
C ILE A 30 -4.31 5.19 1.02
N ARG A 31 -4.46 4.33 2.02
CA ARG A 31 -5.45 4.48 3.08
C ARG A 31 -4.83 5.19 4.28
N PRO A 32 -5.36 6.35 4.71
CA PRO A 32 -4.86 7.03 5.90
C PRO A 32 -5.02 6.17 7.15
N ASP A 33 -4.08 6.31 8.08
CA ASP A 33 -4.21 5.77 9.43
C ASP A 33 -5.46 6.32 10.14
N ASP A 34 -5.95 5.54 11.10
CA ASP A 34 -7.11 5.87 11.94
C ASP A 34 -8.45 6.09 11.22
N GLU A 35 -8.57 5.71 9.93
CA GLU A 35 -9.85 5.75 9.21
C GLU A 35 -10.90 4.80 9.83
N GLN A 36 -10.47 3.65 10.36
CA GLN A 36 -11.30 2.70 11.12
C GLN A 36 -10.54 2.05 12.28
N VAL A 37 -11.21 1.85 13.42
CA VAL A 37 -10.62 1.29 14.66
C VAL A 37 -9.95 -0.08 14.48
N SER A 38 -10.46 -0.92 13.58
CA SER A 38 -9.96 -2.29 13.36
C SER A 38 -8.91 -2.41 12.26
N GLN A 39 -8.52 -1.30 11.64
CA GLN A 39 -7.52 -1.32 10.57
C GLN A 39 -6.10 -1.41 11.17
N PRO A 40 -5.14 -2.06 10.47
CA PRO A 40 -3.74 -1.98 10.87
C PRO A 40 -3.19 -0.58 10.61
N THR A 41 -2.17 -0.19 11.39
CA THR A 41 -1.45 1.05 11.10
C THR A 41 -0.55 0.88 9.87
N SER A 42 -0.23 1.99 9.22
CA SER A 42 0.74 2.06 8.14
C SER A 42 2.11 1.56 8.60
N LEU A 43 2.47 1.82 9.87
CA LEU A 43 3.71 1.33 10.47
C LEU A 43 3.74 -0.21 10.58
N ASP A 44 2.64 -0.83 11.01
CA ASP A 44 2.55 -2.30 11.10
C ASP A 44 2.66 -2.94 9.71
N LEU A 45 2.02 -2.33 8.72
CA LEU A 45 2.10 -2.78 7.32
C LEU A 45 3.49 -2.59 6.73
N ALA A 46 4.17 -1.47 7.02
CA ALA A 46 5.54 -1.22 6.58
C ALA A 46 6.50 -2.28 7.13
N SER A 47 6.45 -2.55 8.44
CA SER A 47 7.28 -3.55 9.11
C SER A 47 7.05 -4.96 8.55
N ALA A 48 5.79 -5.36 8.35
CA ALA A 48 5.47 -6.67 7.79
C ALA A 48 5.82 -6.79 6.30
N SER A 49 5.74 -5.70 5.54
CA SER A 49 6.17 -5.65 4.14
C SER A 49 7.68 -5.82 4.04
N GLU A 50 8.45 -5.08 4.84
CA GLU A 50 9.91 -5.20 4.89
C GLU A 50 10.34 -6.63 5.26
N GLN A 51 9.74 -7.23 6.29
CA GLN A 51 10.01 -8.62 6.69
C GLN A 51 9.69 -9.63 5.57
N ALA A 52 8.72 -9.31 4.70
CA ALA A 52 8.35 -10.13 3.55
C ALA A 52 9.18 -9.82 2.29
N ASN A 53 10.16 -8.91 2.35
CA ASN A 53 10.90 -8.36 1.20
C ASN A 53 10.00 -7.67 0.15
N LEU A 54 8.96 -7.00 0.60
CA LEU A 54 8.12 -6.12 -0.21
C LEU A 54 8.53 -4.66 0.02
N ALA A 55 8.71 -3.91 -1.06
CA ALA A 55 8.82 -2.46 -0.94
C ALA A 55 7.49 -1.89 -0.42
N TYR A 56 7.53 -0.88 0.44
CA TYR A 56 6.33 -0.28 1.00
C TYR A 56 6.36 1.22 0.79
N GLU A 57 5.29 1.75 0.21
CA GLU A 57 5.09 3.18 0.01
C GLU A 57 3.78 3.60 0.67
N TYR A 58 3.81 4.70 1.41
CA TYR A 58 2.63 5.26 2.06
C TYR A 58 2.28 6.59 1.42
N LEU A 59 1.14 6.62 0.73
CA LEU A 59 0.63 7.78 0.03
C LEU A 59 -0.86 7.96 0.35
N PRO A 60 -1.20 8.30 1.62
CA PRO A 60 -2.58 8.35 2.07
C PRO A 60 -3.36 9.43 1.31
N PHE A 61 -4.54 9.05 0.83
CA PHE A 61 -5.46 9.89 0.08
C PHE A 61 -6.75 10.09 0.87
N ASP A 62 -7.20 11.33 0.98
CA ASP A 62 -8.54 11.75 1.44
C ASP A 62 -9.04 12.87 0.52
N ASP A 63 -10.33 13.24 0.59
CA ASP A 63 -10.93 14.25 -0.30
C ASP A 63 -10.18 15.59 -0.32
N GLU A 64 -9.47 15.95 0.75
CA GLU A 64 -8.65 17.16 0.83
C GLU A 64 -7.30 17.02 0.11
N ARG A 65 -6.83 15.79 -0.11
CA ARG A 65 -5.52 15.45 -0.71
C ARG A 65 -5.61 15.00 -2.17
N LEU A 66 -6.77 15.08 -2.83
CA LEU A 66 -6.85 14.78 -4.27
C LEU A 66 -6.27 15.94 -5.06
N SER A 67 -5.02 15.79 -5.49
CA SER A 67 -4.35 16.79 -6.33
C SER A 67 -3.59 16.11 -7.47
N THR A 68 -3.32 16.86 -8.53
CA THR A 68 -2.45 16.39 -9.62
C THR A 68 -1.08 15.95 -9.08
N LEU A 69 -0.58 16.62 -8.04
CA LEU A 69 0.68 16.25 -7.39
C LEU A 69 0.61 14.85 -6.75
N THR A 70 -0.49 14.53 -6.07
CA THR A 70 -0.72 13.20 -5.46
C THR A 70 -0.74 12.10 -6.53
N VAL A 71 -1.36 12.38 -7.68
CA VAL A 71 -1.38 11.46 -8.83
C VAL A 71 0.01 11.27 -9.42
N GLU A 72 0.79 12.34 -9.57
CA GLU A 72 2.18 12.27 -10.02
C GLU A 72 3.08 11.48 -9.06
N GLN A 73 2.88 11.63 -7.75
CA GLN A 73 3.59 10.85 -6.74
C GLN A 73 3.25 9.36 -6.86
N PHE A 74 1.98 9.00 -6.98
CA PHE A 74 1.56 7.62 -7.20
C PHE A 74 2.21 7.02 -8.45
N ALA A 75 2.25 7.79 -9.55
CA ALA A 75 2.86 7.33 -10.81
C ALA A 75 4.37 7.05 -10.68
N ARG A 76 5.07 7.68 -9.74
CA ARG A 76 6.50 7.39 -9.47
C ARG A 76 6.71 6.05 -8.77
N PHE A 77 5.71 5.54 -8.05
CA PHE A 77 5.80 4.23 -7.39
C PHE A 77 5.43 3.06 -8.31
N TYR A 78 4.83 3.38 -9.47
CA TYR A 78 4.48 2.41 -10.49
C TYR A 78 5.74 2.07 -11.33
N HIS A 79 6.32 0.89 -11.11
CA HIS A 79 7.50 0.37 -11.82
C HIS A 79 7.29 -1.08 -12.29
#